data_AF-A0A7X4F999-F1
#
_entry.id   AF-A0A7X4F999-F1
#
_cell.length_a   1.000
_cell.length_b   1.000
_cell.length_c   1.000
_cell.angle_alpha   90.00
_cell.angle_beta   90.00
_cell.angle_gamma   90.00
#
_symmetry.space_group_name_H-M   'P 1'
#
loop_
_entity.id
_entity.type
_entity.pdbx_description
1 polymer ?
#
loop_
_entity_poly.entity_id
_entity_poly.type
_entity_poly.pdbx_seq_one_letter_code
_entity_poly.pdbx_strand_id
1 'polypeptide(L)'
;MTDAAFFESPIIFMEPVPSSSVKNQSNGLLSNAVWQVSGDRPSFGYTDREAQRIREYVINRGGFIYMPTHGNTELAMQPALRVLRQILPEYHLVSIPHDHEIYNSFYELNGPLRFPVRKIGSTILHHGPYSQLQGVFIDDRLAVLVDTEAMIHVMDGAVQKPFFGHYQDRNKILDEFAPAAARQLINVVIYAVTHGNISDYSNYIPEDALADGDVDNVPKTAPNVADRL
;
A
#
# COMPACT_ATOMS: atom_id res chain seq x y z
N MET A 1 3.73 17.67 -5.70
CA MET A 1 2.58 17.60 -4.75
C MET A 1 2.34 18.95 -4.07
N THR A 2 1.33 19.71 -4.51
CA THR A 2 0.98 21.02 -3.93
C THR A 2 -0.40 21.06 -3.26
N ASP A 3 -1.16 19.98 -3.39
CA ASP A 3 -2.48 19.85 -2.78
C ASP A 3 -2.39 19.80 -1.25
N ALA A 4 -3.26 20.53 -0.56
CA ALA A 4 -3.36 20.52 0.89
C ALA A 4 -4.04 19.23 1.38
N ALA A 5 -4.99 18.68 0.60
CA ALA A 5 -5.68 17.43 0.91
C ALA A 5 -4.72 16.23 1.00
N PHE A 6 -3.51 16.35 0.45
CA PHE A 6 -2.42 15.39 0.63
C PHE A 6 -2.13 15.09 2.11
N PHE A 7 -2.22 16.11 2.97
CA PHE A 7 -1.96 15.96 4.41
C PHE A 7 -3.17 15.49 5.22
N GLU A 8 -4.33 15.37 4.57
CA GLU A 8 -5.58 14.90 5.18
C GLU A 8 -5.88 13.44 4.82
N SER A 9 -5.09 12.82 3.93
CA SER A 9 -5.24 11.42 3.56
C SER A 9 -4.54 10.51 4.57
N PRO A 10 -5.22 9.56 5.24
CA PRO A 10 -4.54 8.66 6.19
C PRO A 10 -3.55 7.72 5.53
N ILE A 11 -3.82 7.38 4.26
CA ILE A 11 -3.03 6.46 3.45
C ILE A 11 -2.75 7.08 2.08
N ILE A 12 -1.55 6.84 1.55
CA ILE A 12 -1.20 7.16 0.17
C ILE A 12 -0.65 5.92 -0.51
N PHE A 13 -1.17 5.65 -1.70
CA PHE A 13 -0.71 4.59 -2.57
C PHE A 13 0.41 5.14 -3.44
N MET A 14 1.61 4.56 -3.32
CA MET A 14 2.78 4.99 -4.05
C MET A 14 3.33 3.83 -4.85
N GLU A 15 2.92 3.72 -6.11
CA GLU A 15 3.38 2.66 -7.00
C GLU A 15 4.74 3.02 -7.63
N PRO A 16 5.81 2.27 -7.32
CA PRO A 16 7.09 2.44 -8.00
C PRO A 16 7.06 1.69 -9.34
N VAL A 17 6.95 2.41 -10.45
CA VAL A 17 6.94 1.78 -11.79
C VAL A 17 8.36 1.58 -12.36
N PRO A 18 8.66 0.43 -12.98
CA PRO A 18 9.88 0.24 -13.75
C PRO A 18 9.87 1.06 -15.04
N SER A 19 11.06 1.45 -15.50
CA SER A 19 11.28 2.37 -16.63
C SER A 19 10.83 1.84 -17.99
N SER A 20 10.80 0.51 -18.16
CA SER A 20 10.28 -0.14 -19.35
C SER A 20 8.78 0.11 -19.56
N SER A 21 8.01 0.31 -18.47
CA SER A 21 6.57 0.55 -18.52
C SER A 21 6.20 1.98 -18.95
N VAL A 22 7.10 2.94 -18.76
CA VAL A 22 6.87 4.37 -19.08
C VAL A 22 6.93 4.62 -20.60
N LYS A 23 7.66 3.80 -21.37
CA LYS A 23 7.79 3.97 -22.83
C LYS A 23 6.48 3.75 -23.60
N ASN A 24 5.49 3.06 -23.03
CA ASN A 24 4.22 2.73 -23.69
C ASN A 24 3.05 3.66 -23.32
N GLN A 25 3.24 4.64 -22.43
CA GLN A 25 2.16 5.55 -22.01
C GLN A 25 2.16 6.90 -22.76
N SER A 26 2.93 7.03 -23.85
CA SER A 26 3.05 8.28 -24.61
C SER A 26 1.82 8.65 -25.47
N ASN A 27 0.71 7.91 -25.39
CA ASN A 27 -0.54 8.26 -26.08
C ASN A 27 -1.42 9.23 -25.27
N GLY A 28 -0.89 10.42 -25.01
CA GLY A 28 -1.67 11.68 -25.05
C GLY A 28 -2.45 12.10 -23.81
N LEU A 29 -2.65 11.26 -22.80
CA LEU A 29 -3.36 11.63 -21.58
C LEU A 29 -2.68 10.91 -20.41
N LEU A 30 -1.84 11.64 -19.67
CA LEU A 30 -1.53 11.51 -18.24
C LEU A 30 -0.21 12.26 -17.97
N SER A 31 -0.23 13.07 -16.93
CA SER A 31 0.89 13.85 -16.39
C SER A 31 2.19 13.05 -16.37
N ASN A 32 3.32 13.71 -16.65
CA ASN A 32 4.68 13.22 -16.37
C ASN A 32 4.67 12.30 -15.15
N ALA A 33 4.72 10.98 -15.37
CA ALA A 33 4.78 10.04 -14.27
C ALA A 33 5.98 10.45 -13.41
N VAL A 34 5.76 10.63 -12.11
CA VAL A 34 6.79 11.05 -11.13
C VAL A 34 7.93 10.01 -11.00
N TRP A 35 7.87 8.94 -11.78
CA TRP A 35 8.68 7.74 -11.64
C TRP A 35 9.28 7.29 -12.97
N GLN A 36 10.42 7.88 -13.34
CA GLN A 36 11.33 7.29 -14.33
C GLN A 36 12.50 6.61 -13.61
N VAL A 37 12.74 5.34 -13.91
CA VAL A 37 13.79 4.54 -13.24
C VAL A 37 14.79 3.88 -14.20
N SER A 38 15.14 4.56 -15.30
CA SER A 38 16.25 4.20 -16.19
C SER A 38 17.14 5.39 -16.51
N GLY A 39 18.45 5.15 -16.56
CA GLY A 39 19.49 6.06 -17.04
C GLY A 39 20.69 6.10 -16.09
N ASP A 40 21.88 6.38 -16.62
CA ASP A 40 23.13 6.58 -15.84
C ASP A 40 23.06 7.84 -14.93
N ARG A 41 21.95 8.57 -14.99
CA ARG A 41 21.58 9.67 -14.10
C ARG A 41 20.08 9.58 -13.80
N PRO A 42 19.63 9.77 -12.54
CA PRO A 42 18.21 9.80 -12.19
C PRO A 42 17.60 11.05 -12.81
N SER A 43 16.83 10.92 -13.89
CA SER A 43 16.32 12.11 -14.58
C SER A 43 15.20 12.81 -13.80
N PHE A 44 14.39 12.10 -13.00
CA PHE A 44 13.34 12.72 -12.16
C PHE A 44 13.03 11.86 -10.92
N GLY A 45 13.77 12.05 -9.84
CA GLY A 45 13.27 11.73 -8.50
C GLY A 45 12.29 12.81 -8.03
N TYR A 46 11.78 12.71 -6.80
CA TYR A 46 11.05 13.85 -6.22
C TYR A 46 11.92 15.10 -6.22
N THR A 47 11.34 16.27 -6.41
CA THR A 47 12.06 17.50 -6.04
C THR A 47 12.32 17.49 -4.53
N ASP A 48 13.34 18.24 -4.06
CA ASP A 48 13.60 18.35 -2.62
C ASP A 48 12.36 18.79 -1.84
N ARG A 49 11.56 19.68 -2.43
CA ARG A 49 10.29 20.14 -1.85
C ARG A 49 9.27 19.01 -1.74
N GLU A 50 9.15 18.15 -2.75
CA GLU A 50 8.22 17.02 -2.72
C GLU A 50 8.68 15.93 -1.75
N ALA A 51 9.97 15.61 -1.77
CA ALA A 51 10.55 14.65 -0.84
C ALA A 51 10.34 15.12 0.61
N GLN A 52 10.56 16.42 0.88
CA GLN A 52 10.34 17.00 2.19
C GLN A 52 8.85 16.99 2.60
N ARG A 53 7.91 17.22 1.68
CA ARG A 53 6.48 17.14 1.98
C ARG A 53 6.04 15.71 2.29
N ILE A 54 6.53 14.72 1.54
CA ILE A 54 6.23 13.31 1.80
C ILE A 54 6.83 12.90 3.14
N ARG A 55 8.04 13.34 3.42
CA ARG A 55 8.67 13.15 4.72
C ARG A 55 7.86 13.75 5.87
N GLU A 56 7.41 15.00 5.74
CA GLU A 56 6.53 15.66 6.72
C GLU A 56 5.24 14.85 6.94
N TYR A 57 4.63 14.38 5.85
CA TYR A 57 3.43 13.55 5.89
C TYR A 57 3.64 12.27 6.73
N VAL A 58 4.72 11.53 6.50
CA VAL A 58 4.96 10.27 7.22
C VAL A 58 5.42 10.50 8.66
N ILE A 59 6.40 11.39 8.86
CA ILE A 59 7.06 11.59 10.15
C ILE A 59 6.21 12.46 11.08
N ASN A 60 5.78 13.63 10.62
CA ASN A 60 5.19 14.65 11.50
C ASN A 60 3.68 14.51 11.62
N ARG A 61 3.02 14.04 10.56
CA ARG A 61 1.55 13.94 10.53
C ARG A 61 1.03 12.52 10.80
N GLY A 62 1.92 11.54 10.88
CA GLY A 62 1.53 10.15 11.12
C GLY A 62 0.85 9.49 9.93
N GLY A 63 1.05 10.00 8.71
CA GLY A 63 0.53 9.37 7.50
C GLY A 63 1.13 7.99 7.26
N PHE A 64 0.42 7.19 6.47
CA PHE A 64 0.84 5.85 6.06
C PHE A 64 1.09 5.80 4.54
N ILE A 65 2.14 5.12 4.10
CA ILE A 65 2.40 4.88 2.67
C ILE A 65 2.29 3.39 2.38
N TYR A 66 1.45 3.03 1.43
CA TYR A 66 1.39 1.68 0.86
C TYR A 66 2.03 1.68 -0.53
N MET A 67 3.09 0.90 -0.72
CA MET A 67 3.82 0.77 -1.98
C MET A 67 3.52 -0.60 -2.62
N PRO A 68 2.54 -0.70 -3.55
CA PRO A 68 2.29 -1.94 -4.27
C PRO A 68 3.44 -2.24 -5.22
N THR A 69 4.02 -3.43 -5.15
CA THR A 69 4.98 -3.88 -6.17
C THR A 69 4.28 -4.54 -7.34
N HIS A 70 4.91 -4.45 -8.51
CA HIS A 70 4.41 -4.98 -9.78
C HIS A 70 5.50 -5.76 -10.48
N GLY A 71 5.14 -6.89 -11.08
CA GLY A 71 6.12 -7.71 -11.81
C GLY A 71 7.04 -8.49 -10.87
N ASN A 72 8.26 -8.73 -11.31
CA ASN A 72 9.23 -9.46 -10.49
C ASN A 72 9.56 -8.68 -9.22
N THR A 73 9.33 -9.30 -8.06
CA THR A 73 9.47 -8.65 -6.75
C THR A 73 10.86 -8.05 -6.55
N GLU A 74 11.94 -8.80 -6.84
CA GLU A 74 13.30 -8.29 -6.70
C GLU A 74 13.58 -7.03 -7.54
N LEU A 75 13.12 -7.01 -8.80
CA LEU A 75 13.25 -5.84 -9.66
C LEU A 75 12.36 -4.68 -9.20
N ALA A 76 11.16 -4.96 -8.70
CA ALA A 76 10.22 -3.96 -8.21
C ALA A 76 10.65 -3.34 -6.86
N MET A 77 11.48 -4.03 -6.08
CA MET A 77 12.04 -3.49 -4.84
C MET A 77 13.08 -2.39 -5.10
N GLN A 78 13.82 -2.46 -6.21
CA GLN A 78 14.86 -1.45 -6.54
C GLN A 78 14.32 -0.01 -6.60
N PRO A 79 13.22 0.29 -7.32
CA PRO A 79 12.65 1.62 -7.29
C PRO A 79 12.10 1.99 -5.90
N ALA A 80 11.43 1.09 -5.18
CA ALA A 80 10.96 1.36 -3.81
C ALA A 80 12.11 1.80 -2.88
N LEU A 81 13.24 1.09 -2.90
CA LEU A 81 14.43 1.43 -2.10
C LEU A 81 15.01 2.81 -2.47
N ARG A 82 15.00 3.18 -3.75
CA ARG A 82 15.44 4.52 -4.18
C ARG A 82 14.53 5.62 -3.64
N VAL A 83 13.22 5.41 -3.70
CA VAL A 83 12.23 6.34 -3.14
C VAL A 83 12.47 6.53 -1.67
N LEU A 84 12.54 5.43 -0.91
CA LEU A 84 12.72 5.47 0.54
C LEU A 84 14.02 6.16 0.94
N ARG A 85 15.13 5.91 0.23
CA ARG A 85 16.38 6.65 0.46
C ARG A 85 16.25 8.16 0.23
N GLN A 86 15.36 8.59 -0.65
CA GLN A 86 15.14 10.00 -0.91
C GLN A 86 14.27 10.67 0.16
N ILE A 87 13.21 10.01 0.62
CA ILE A 87 12.22 10.60 1.55
C ILE A 87 12.53 10.33 3.03
N LEU A 88 13.15 9.19 3.33
CA LEU A 88 13.39 8.65 4.67
C LEU A 88 14.82 8.06 4.78
N PRO A 89 15.90 8.81 4.48
CA PRO A 89 17.27 8.29 4.41
C PRO A 89 17.79 7.68 5.72
N GLU A 90 17.26 8.07 6.87
CA GLU A 90 17.67 7.56 8.18
C GLU A 90 16.95 6.28 8.60
N TYR A 91 15.90 5.87 7.88
CA TYR A 91 15.11 4.69 8.20
C TYR A 91 15.44 3.53 7.27
N HIS A 92 15.40 2.33 7.83
CA HIS A 92 15.70 1.11 7.10
C HIS A 92 14.43 0.32 6.83
N LEU A 93 14.40 -0.30 5.66
CA LEU A 93 13.37 -1.26 5.31
C LEU A 93 13.69 -2.59 6.00
N VAL A 94 12.72 -3.15 6.71
CA VAL A 94 12.83 -4.43 7.42
C VAL A 94 11.63 -5.32 7.10
N SER A 95 11.75 -6.63 7.30
CA SER A 95 10.57 -7.51 7.28
C SER A 95 9.60 -7.12 8.38
N ILE A 96 8.32 -7.07 8.05
CA ILE A 96 7.26 -6.86 9.05
C ILE A 96 7.16 -8.12 9.94
N PRO A 97 7.16 -7.99 11.28
CA PRO A 97 7.01 -9.12 12.20
C PRO A 97 5.70 -9.89 11.96
N HIS A 98 5.72 -11.22 12.07
CA HIS A 98 4.55 -12.06 11.72
C HIS A 98 3.33 -11.84 12.62
N ASP A 99 3.56 -11.36 13.83
CA ASP A 99 2.58 -11.02 14.85
C ASP A 99 2.18 -9.54 14.84
N HIS A 100 2.69 -8.75 13.88
CA HIS A 100 2.35 -7.34 13.77
C HIS A 100 0.85 -7.13 13.52
N GLU A 101 0.27 -6.13 14.18
CA GLU A 101 -1.18 -5.87 14.19
C GLU A 101 -1.77 -5.54 12.80
N ILE A 102 -0.95 -5.16 11.82
CA ILE A 102 -1.33 -5.01 10.41
C ILE A 102 -1.97 -6.26 9.81
N TYR A 103 -1.70 -7.44 10.38
CA TYR A 103 -2.32 -8.70 9.96
C TYR A 103 -3.66 -8.96 10.63
N ASN A 104 -4.01 -8.21 11.68
CA ASN A 104 -5.16 -8.46 12.55
C ASN A 104 -5.99 -7.20 12.86
N SER A 105 -5.82 -6.11 12.11
CA SER A 105 -6.48 -4.83 12.42
C SER A 105 -8.01 -4.84 12.21
N PHE A 106 -8.53 -5.75 11.37
CA PHE A 106 -9.97 -5.93 11.16
C PHE A 106 -10.34 -7.40 10.93
N TYR A 107 -9.70 -8.05 9.97
CA TYR A 107 -9.73 -9.50 9.79
C TYR A 107 -8.59 -10.14 10.57
N GLU A 108 -8.87 -11.24 11.25
CA GLU A 108 -7.86 -12.07 11.88
C GLU A 108 -7.13 -12.92 10.84
N LEU A 109 -5.84 -12.66 10.62
CA LEU A 109 -4.97 -13.43 9.75
C LEU A 109 -3.81 -13.99 10.58
N ASN A 110 -3.43 -15.24 10.31
CA ASN A 110 -2.31 -15.91 10.98
C ASN A 110 -0.96 -15.45 10.39
N GLY A 111 -0.74 -14.13 10.35
CA GLY A 111 0.46 -13.49 9.83
C GLY A 111 0.43 -13.21 8.32
N PRO A 112 1.62 -13.04 7.69
CA PRO A 112 1.71 -12.61 6.30
C PRO A 112 1.13 -13.66 5.34
N LEU A 113 0.21 -13.20 4.48
CA LEU A 113 -0.25 -14.01 3.36
C LEU A 113 0.85 -14.17 2.31
N ARG A 114 0.92 -15.37 1.75
CA ARG A 114 1.84 -15.73 0.67
C ARG A 114 1.04 -16.22 -0.51
N PHE A 115 1.31 -15.64 -1.68
CA PHE A 115 0.69 -16.09 -2.90
C PHE A 115 1.67 -16.92 -3.73
N PRO A 116 1.16 -17.89 -4.49
CA PRO A 116 2.00 -18.79 -5.28
C PRO A 116 2.79 -18.04 -6.35
N VAL A 117 4.03 -18.51 -6.59
CA VAL A 117 4.90 -18.00 -7.65
C VAL A 117 4.19 -18.09 -9.00
N ARG A 118 4.20 -16.99 -9.77
CA ARG A 118 3.57 -16.91 -11.08
C ARG A 118 4.61 -16.63 -12.16
N LYS A 119 4.46 -17.23 -13.34
CA LYS A 119 5.31 -16.96 -14.49
C LYS A 119 4.51 -16.33 -15.62
N ILE A 120 4.85 -15.10 -15.98
CA ILE A 120 4.26 -14.31 -17.07
C ILE A 120 5.32 -14.13 -18.15
N GLY A 121 5.25 -14.90 -19.24
CA GLY A 121 6.32 -14.90 -20.23
C GLY A 121 7.68 -15.23 -19.59
N SER A 122 8.62 -14.29 -19.63
CA SER A 122 9.92 -14.39 -18.96
C SER A 122 9.95 -13.86 -17.52
N THR A 123 8.88 -13.20 -17.05
CA THR A 123 8.80 -12.60 -15.72
C THR A 123 8.33 -13.62 -14.69
N ILE A 124 9.01 -13.71 -13.56
CA ILE A 124 8.61 -14.53 -12.42
C ILE A 124 8.20 -13.60 -11.28
N LEU A 125 6.92 -13.64 -10.91
CA LEU A 125 6.36 -12.91 -9.76
C LEU A 125 6.62 -13.68 -8.47
N HIS A 126 6.69 -12.95 -7.34
CA HIS A 126 6.85 -13.52 -6.00
C HIS A 126 8.13 -14.35 -5.85
N HIS A 127 9.15 -13.95 -6.61
CA HIS A 127 10.47 -14.57 -6.64
C HIS A 127 11.55 -13.58 -6.18
N GLY A 128 12.62 -14.11 -5.62
CA GLY A 128 13.73 -13.34 -5.06
C GLY A 128 13.81 -13.44 -3.54
N PRO A 129 14.69 -12.64 -2.91
CA PRO A 129 14.97 -12.73 -1.47
C PRO A 129 13.86 -12.13 -0.59
N TYR A 130 12.96 -11.33 -1.16
CA TYR A 130 11.88 -10.67 -0.45
C TYR A 130 10.65 -11.58 -0.38
N SER A 131 10.64 -12.48 0.60
CA SER A 131 9.57 -13.46 0.82
C SER A 131 8.49 -12.98 1.81
N GLN A 132 8.60 -11.75 2.29
CA GLN A 132 7.73 -11.17 3.32
C GLN A 132 7.49 -9.70 2.99
N LEU A 133 6.32 -9.20 3.40
CA LEU A 133 6.03 -7.76 3.36
C LEU A 133 7.14 -7.00 4.09
N GLN A 134 7.55 -5.90 3.50
CA GLN A 134 8.61 -5.06 4.03
C GLN A 134 8.03 -3.77 4.56
N GLY A 135 8.66 -3.19 5.57
CA GLY A 135 8.15 -2.01 6.25
C GLY A 135 9.23 -1.07 6.75
N VAL A 136 8.85 0.19 6.92
CA VAL A 136 9.61 1.19 7.68
C VAL A 136 8.83 1.49 8.95
N PHE A 137 9.50 1.37 10.09
CA PHE A 137 8.95 1.66 11.40
C PHE A 137 9.47 3.01 11.92
N ILE A 138 8.57 3.82 12.46
CA ILE A 138 8.86 5.11 13.09
C ILE A 138 8.14 5.11 14.44
N ASP A 139 8.89 5.21 15.54
CA ASP A 139 8.36 5.13 16.90
C ASP A 139 7.44 3.90 17.09
N ASP A 140 7.94 2.72 16.72
CA ASP A 140 7.25 1.41 16.73
C ASP A 140 6.00 1.29 15.84
N ARG A 141 5.54 2.37 15.20
CA ARG A 141 4.46 2.35 14.21
C ARG A 141 5.01 2.00 12.83
N LEU A 142 4.39 1.02 12.16
CA LEU A 142 4.60 0.81 10.72
C LEU A 142 4.10 2.04 9.94
N ALA A 143 5.03 2.78 9.32
CA ALA A 143 4.74 4.04 8.63
C ALA A 143 4.75 3.90 7.10
N VAL A 144 5.52 2.94 6.58
CA VAL A 144 5.50 2.55 5.17
C VAL A 144 5.42 1.04 5.07
N LEU A 145 4.58 0.52 4.18
CA LEU A 145 4.51 -0.88 3.79
C LEU A 145 4.86 -1.00 2.31
N VAL A 146 5.86 -1.83 1.99
CA VAL A 146 6.16 -2.26 0.62
C VAL A 146 5.61 -3.66 0.42
N ASP A 147 4.62 -3.77 -0.46
CA ASP A 147 3.91 -5.01 -0.72
C ASP A 147 4.66 -5.85 -1.74
N THR A 148 5.37 -6.86 -1.25
CA THR A 148 6.17 -7.81 -2.03
C THR A 148 5.35 -8.89 -2.74
N GLU A 149 4.05 -8.97 -2.42
CA GLU A 149 3.10 -10.00 -2.83
C GLU A 149 2.14 -9.52 -3.94
N ALA A 150 2.30 -8.27 -4.38
CA ALA A 150 1.49 -7.64 -5.43
C ALA A 150 -0.02 -7.86 -5.21
N MET A 151 -0.49 -7.65 -3.97
CA MET A 151 -1.82 -8.03 -3.47
C MET A 151 -2.95 -7.43 -4.29
N ILE A 152 -2.80 -6.18 -4.73
CA ILE A 152 -3.78 -5.53 -5.63
C ILE A 152 -4.00 -6.35 -6.91
N HIS A 153 -2.94 -6.94 -7.49
CA HIS A 153 -3.06 -7.81 -8.68
C HIS A 153 -3.56 -9.21 -8.36
N VAL A 154 -3.38 -9.67 -7.13
CA VAL A 154 -4.03 -10.91 -6.69
C VAL A 154 -5.55 -10.70 -6.66
N MET A 155 -5.98 -9.49 -6.25
CA MET A 155 -7.38 -9.12 -6.10
C MET A 155 -8.08 -8.74 -7.42
N ASP A 156 -7.47 -7.93 -8.30
CA ASP A 156 -8.17 -7.30 -9.44
C ASP A 156 -8.62 -8.25 -10.56
N GLY A 157 -8.16 -9.51 -10.52
CA GLY A 157 -8.53 -10.48 -11.52
C GLY A 157 -7.86 -10.31 -12.89
N ALA A 158 -6.92 -9.39 -13.09
CA ALA A 158 -6.05 -9.36 -14.26
C ALA A 158 -5.19 -10.64 -14.36
N VAL A 159 -4.90 -11.28 -13.22
CA VAL A 159 -4.38 -12.66 -13.12
C VAL A 159 -5.36 -13.75 -13.62
N GLN A 160 -6.64 -13.43 -13.86
CA GLN A 160 -7.64 -14.35 -14.42
C GLN A 160 -7.58 -14.43 -15.95
N LYS A 161 -6.88 -13.51 -16.64
CA LYS A 161 -6.75 -13.52 -18.10
C LYS A 161 -5.59 -14.44 -18.54
N PRO A 162 -5.74 -15.20 -19.64
CA PRO A 162 -4.68 -16.05 -20.19
C PRO A 162 -3.37 -15.31 -20.53
N PHE A 163 -3.39 -13.97 -20.55
CA PHE A 163 -2.24 -13.11 -20.81
C PHE A 163 -1.14 -13.19 -19.75
N PHE A 164 -1.43 -13.68 -18.53
CA PHE A 164 -0.51 -13.61 -17.39
C PHE A 164 -0.11 -14.99 -16.81
N GLY A 165 -0.12 -16.02 -17.65
CA GLY A 165 0.56 -17.28 -17.35
C GLY A 165 -0.27 -18.35 -16.66
N HIS A 166 0.24 -19.57 -16.72
CA HIS A 166 -0.42 -20.84 -16.44
C HIS A 166 -0.77 -21.06 -14.97
N TYR A 167 -1.66 -20.27 -14.37
CA TYR A 167 -2.33 -20.71 -13.16
C TYR A 167 -3.39 -21.76 -13.55
N GLN A 168 -3.15 -23.01 -13.19
CA GLN A 168 -3.93 -24.16 -13.65
C GLN A 168 -5.36 -24.22 -13.06
N ASP A 169 -5.64 -23.43 -12.02
CA ASP A 169 -6.95 -23.41 -11.36
C ASP A 169 -7.44 -21.97 -11.13
N ARG A 170 -8.30 -21.51 -12.04
CA ARG A 170 -8.95 -20.19 -11.97
C ARG A 170 -9.86 -20.07 -10.74
N ASN A 171 -10.50 -21.17 -10.33
CA ASN A 171 -11.46 -21.15 -9.22
C ASN A 171 -10.72 -20.88 -7.91
N LYS A 172 -9.53 -21.47 -7.74
CA LYS A 172 -8.69 -21.20 -6.56
C LYS A 172 -8.30 -19.73 -6.40
N ILE A 173 -8.05 -18.99 -7.50
CA ILE A 173 -7.77 -17.56 -7.42
C ILE A 173 -9.00 -16.79 -6.92
N LEU A 174 -10.18 -17.09 -7.47
CA LEU A 174 -11.43 -16.39 -7.17
C LEU A 174 -11.97 -16.71 -5.77
N ASP A 175 -11.88 -17.97 -5.37
CA ASP A 175 -12.54 -18.47 -4.16
C ASP A 175 -11.64 -18.36 -2.92
N GLU A 176 -10.32 -18.35 -3.11
CA GLU A 176 -9.34 -18.36 -2.00
C GLU A 176 -8.44 -17.13 -2.00
N PHE A 177 -7.67 -16.91 -3.08
CA PHE A 177 -6.58 -15.94 -3.06
C PHE A 177 -7.03 -14.48 -3.16
N ALA A 178 -7.95 -14.16 -4.06
CA ALA A 178 -8.46 -12.79 -4.19
C ALA A 178 -9.21 -12.34 -2.91
N PRO A 179 -10.08 -13.17 -2.29
CA PRO A 179 -10.66 -12.85 -0.99
C PRO A 179 -9.61 -12.68 0.11
N ALA A 180 -8.58 -13.53 0.15
CA ALA A 180 -7.51 -13.40 1.15
C ALA A 180 -6.70 -12.11 0.97
N ALA A 181 -6.31 -11.78 -0.27
CA ALA A 181 -5.65 -10.52 -0.60
C ALA A 181 -6.52 -9.30 -0.23
N ALA A 182 -7.83 -9.36 -0.50
CA ALA A 182 -8.77 -8.32 -0.12
C ALA A 182 -8.82 -8.13 1.41
N ARG A 183 -8.87 -9.22 2.19
CA ARG A 183 -8.84 -9.14 3.67
C ARG A 183 -7.56 -8.46 4.17
N GLN A 184 -6.41 -8.81 3.62
CA GLN A 184 -5.14 -8.16 3.99
C GLN A 184 -5.12 -6.67 3.60
N LEU A 185 -5.59 -6.32 2.40
CA LEU A 185 -5.68 -4.92 1.97
C LEU A 185 -6.64 -4.12 2.85
N ILE A 186 -7.75 -4.71 3.28
CA ILE A 186 -8.67 -4.09 4.25
C ILE A 186 -7.95 -3.86 5.57
N ASN A 187 -7.19 -4.83 6.09
CA ASN A 187 -6.38 -4.61 7.29
C ASN A 187 -5.37 -3.48 7.12
N VAL A 188 -4.73 -3.35 5.95
CA VAL A 188 -3.82 -2.23 5.65
C VAL A 188 -4.53 -0.88 5.72
N VAL A 189 -5.72 -0.79 5.12
CA VAL A 189 -6.52 0.44 5.16
C VAL A 189 -6.94 0.75 6.59
N ILE A 190 -7.47 -0.23 7.33
CA ILE A 190 -7.91 -0.05 8.72
C ILE A 190 -6.73 0.37 9.60
N TYR A 191 -5.60 -0.31 9.48
CA TYR A 191 -4.39 0.05 10.20
C TYR A 191 -3.98 1.50 9.93
N ALA A 192 -3.95 1.91 8.67
CA ALA A 192 -3.56 3.28 8.30
C ALA A 192 -4.50 4.34 8.89
N VAL A 193 -5.80 4.05 8.97
CA VAL A 193 -6.75 5.01 9.55
C VAL A 193 -6.75 5.01 11.09
N THR A 194 -6.35 3.93 11.76
CA THR A 194 -6.40 3.85 13.24
C THR A 194 -5.06 4.08 13.95
N HIS A 195 -3.92 3.98 13.26
CA HIS A 195 -2.59 4.08 13.88
C HIS A 195 -1.83 5.37 13.51
N GLY A 196 -2.42 6.24 12.69
CA GLY A 196 -1.87 7.56 12.33
C GLY A 196 -2.64 8.70 12.98
N ASN A 197 -2.04 9.90 13.02
CA ASN A 197 -2.70 11.09 13.58
C ASN A 197 -3.65 11.79 12.60
N ILE A 198 -3.67 11.39 11.33
CA ILE A 198 -4.45 12.08 10.29
C ILE A 198 -5.96 11.83 10.47
N SER A 199 -6.37 10.62 10.82
CA SER A 199 -7.78 10.30 11.09
C SER A 199 -8.19 10.55 12.53
N ASP A 200 -7.32 11.15 13.35
CA ASP A 200 -7.63 11.45 14.74
C ASP A 200 -8.54 12.70 14.81
N TYR A 201 -9.84 12.43 14.86
CA TYR A 201 -10.87 13.44 15.04
C TYR A 201 -11.31 13.56 16.51
N SER A 202 -10.52 13.11 17.48
CA SER A 202 -10.86 13.21 18.92
C SER A 202 -11.14 14.64 19.39
N ASN A 203 -10.55 15.63 18.70
CA ASN A 203 -10.76 17.06 18.95
C ASN A 203 -11.73 17.72 17.95
N TYR A 204 -12.33 16.95 17.03
CA TYR A 204 -13.36 17.46 16.14
C TYR A 204 -14.64 17.68 16.92
N ILE A 205 -15.11 18.93 16.93
CA ILE A 205 -16.43 19.29 17.44
C ILE A 205 -17.30 19.52 16.20
N PRO A 206 -18.28 18.65 15.92
CA PRO A 206 -19.22 18.88 14.83
C PRO A 206 -19.89 20.25 14.97
N GLU A 207 -20.13 20.97 13.88
CA GLU A 207 -20.85 22.25 13.91
C GLU A 207 -22.23 22.08 14.58
N ASP A 208 -22.84 20.91 14.39
CA ASP A 208 -24.12 20.49 14.98
C ASP A 208 -24.00 20.19 16.48
N ALA A 209 -22.82 19.78 16.97
CA ALA A 209 -22.58 19.57 18.40
C ALA A 209 -22.44 20.91 19.17
N LEU A 210 -22.17 22.01 18.46
CA LEU A 210 -22.30 23.37 18.97
C LEU A 210 -23.75 23.88 18.91
N ALA A 211 -24.64 23.17 18.22
CA ALA A 211 -26.05 23.47 18.08
C ALA A 211 -26.89 22.40 18.82
N ASP A 212 -26.91 22.49 20.15
CA ASP A 212 -27.76 21.72 21.08
C ASP A 212 -28.69 20.64 20.47
N GLY A 213 -28.22 19.39 20.53
CA GLY A 213 -29.09 18.23 20.74
C GLY A 213 -29.23 17.24 19.58
N ASP A 214 -28.38 16.21 19.54
CA ASP A 214 -28.80 14.80 19.39
C ASP A 214 -27.58 13.86 19.54
N VAL A 215 -27.15 13.60 20.78
CA VAL A 215 -25.95 12.78 21.08
C VAL A 215 -26.24 11.26 21.07
N ASP A 216 -27.50 10.87 20.82
CA ASP A 216 -27.95 9.48 21.00
C ASP A 216 -27.86 8.62 19.74
N ASN A 217 -27.52 9.19 18.58
CA ASN A 217 -27.53 8.49 17.29
C ASN A 217 -26.14 8.06 16.76
N VAL A 218 -25.07 8.20 17.55
CA VAL A 218 -23.74 7.70 17.14
C VAL A 218 -23.64 6.18 17.40
N PRO A 219 -23.29 5.35 16.39
CA PRO A 219 -23.09 3.92 16.58
C PRO A 219 -21.96 3.66 17.59
N LYS A 220 -22.30 3.05 18.74
CA LYS A 220 -21.36 2.82 19.86
C LYS A 220 -20.56 1.52 19.75
N THR A 221 -20.80 0.71 18.71
CA THR A 221 -20.17 -0.59 18.51
C THR A 221 -20.03 -0.93 17.03
N ALA A 222 -18.96 -1.63 16.67
CA ALA A 222 -18.75 -2.16 15.32
C ALA A 222 -19.87 -3.12 14.91
N PRO A 223 -20.26 -3.17 13.61
CA PRO A 223 -21.24 -4.13 13.12
C PRO A 223 -20.72 -5.56 13.32
N ASN A 224 -21.50 -6.39 14.01
CA ASN A 224 -21.18 -7.79 14.22
C ASN A 224 -21.53 -8.59 12.96
N VAL A 225 -20.57 -9.34 12.41
CA VAL A 225 -20.84 -10.26 11.29
C VAL A 225 -21.45 -11.53 11.87
N ALA A 226 -22.74 -11.48 12.18
CA ALA A 226 -23.52 -12.67 12.52
C ALA A 226 -24.27 -13.18 11.28
N ASP A 227 -23.87 -14.37 10.85
CA ASP A 227 -24.60 -15.37 10.08
C ASP A 227 -25.21 -14.95 8.73
N ARG A 228 -24.40 -15.05 7.68
CA ARG A 228 -24.86 -15.49 6.36
C ARG A 228 -23.90 -16.55 5.81
N LEU A 229 -24.17 -17.80 6.21
CA LEU A 229 -23.90 -18.98 5.38
C LEU A 229 -24.89 -19.00 4.22
#